data_AF-A0A1S3HNX1-F1
#
_entry.id   AF-A0A1S3HNX1-F1
#
_cell.length_a   1.000
_cell.length_b   1.000
_cell.length_c   1.000
_cell.angle_alpha   90.00
_cell.angle_beta   90.00
_cell.angle_gamma   90.00
#
_symmetry.space_group_name_H-M   'P 1'
#
loop_
_entity.id
_entity.type
_entity.pdbx_description
1 polymer ?
#
loop_
_entity_poly.entity_id
_entity_poly.type
_entity_poly.pdbx_seq_one_letter_code
_entity_poly.pdbx_strand_id
1 'polypeptide(L)'
;MQLLAITFVLAGFICLMVDAEECQCPTPTCHITCPGKSKTKVAFSAMCTTNLINGNAAADLTFQKTLTNLGRGFDDVSSFHAPVDGTYFFTFAIHSGDRNARVYLRTNAGYVNEAFGSAGYHTSTNQAILRLQKGDRVWLQQQPNGSTVSAAEHIHVSFNGFLLYED
;
A
#
# COMPACT_ATOMS: atom_id res chain seq x y z
N MET A 1 -27.32 -12.93 19.11
CA MET A 1 -26.93 -12.75 20.52
C MET A 1 -25.42 -12.71 20.54
N GLN A 2 -24.86 -11.51 20.79
CA GLN A 2 -23.44 -11.14 20.98
C GLN A 2 -22.39 -11.78 20.06
N LEU A 3 -21.99 -11.04 19.01
CA LEU A 3 -20.63 -11.17 18.48
C LEU A 3 -19.71 -10.34 19.38
N LEU A 4 -18.83 -11.03 20.11
CA LEU A 4 -17.90 -10.44 21.06
C LEU A 4 -16.95 -9.50 20.30
N ALA A 5 -17.05 -8.20 20.55
CA ALA A 5 -16.02 -7.24 20.19
C ALA A 5 -14.78 -7.55 21.04
N ILE A 6 -13.89 -8.39 20.50
CA ILE A 6 -12.60 -8.67 21.14
C ILE A 6 -11.73 -7.43 20.92
N THR A 7 -11.74 -6.59 21.93
CA THR A 7 -10.82 -5.46 22.08
C THR A 7 -9.46 -6.04 22.47
N PHE A 8 -8.50 -6.09 21.54
CA PHE A 8 -7.09 -6.25 21.89
C PHE A 8 -6.38 -4.90 21.69
N VAL A 9 -6.25 -4.17 22.80
CA VAL A 9 -5.25 -3.12 22.92
C VAL A 9 -3.93 -3.83 23.24
N LEU A 10 -3.00 -3.86 22.28
CA LEU A 10 -1.55 -3.94 22.52
C LEU A 10 -0.79 -3.63 21.21
N ALA A 11 -0.11 -2.49 21.20
CA ALA A 11 0.95 -2.05 20.29
C ALA A 11 0.76 -2.28 18.77
N GLY A 12 0.17 -1.29 18.09
CA GLY A 12 0.64 -0.86 16.78
C GLY A 12 0.33 -1.72 15.54
N PHE A 13 -0.51 -2.75 15.62
CA PHE A 13 -0.99 -3.45 14.42
C PHE A 13 -2.34 -2.89 13.97
N ILE A 14 -2.35 -2.29 12.78
CA ILE A 14 -3.58 -2.00 12.05
C ILE A 14 -4.17 -3.35 11.60
N CYS A 15 -5.23 -3.78 12.28
CA CYS A 15 -6.04 -4.91 11.83
C CYS A 15 -7.08 -4.36 10.84
N LEU A 16 -6.80 -4.43 9.53
CA LEU A 16 -7.81 -4.16 8.51
C LEU A 16 -8.65 -5.43 8.38
N MET A 17 -9.82 -5.43 9.02
CA MET A 17 -10.86 -6.42 8.79
C MET A 17 -11.33 -6.23 7.35
N VAL A 18 -10.95 -7.13 6.45
CA VAL A 18 -11.57 -7.21 5.12
C VAL A 18 -12.83 -8.05 5.29
N ASP A 19 -13.99 -7.45 5.07
CA ASP A 19 -15.28 -8.14 5.21
C ASP A 19 -15.31 -9.40 4.34
N ALA A 20 -15.45 -10.55 5.00
CA ALA A 20 -15.90 -11.77 4.36
C ALA A 20 -17.44 -11.70 4.31
N GLU A 21 -18.00 -11.36 3.15
CA GLU A 21 -19.44 -11.61 2.94
C GLU A 21 -19.66 -13.12 2.89
N GLU A 22 -20.25 -13.66 3.97
CA GLU A 22 -20.85 -14.99 3.96
C GLU A 22 -22.20 -14.92 3.24
N CYS A 23 -22.35 -15.68 2.14
CA CYS A 23 -23.65 -15.90 1.53
C CYS A 23 -24.52 -16.75 2.47
N GLN A 24 -25.37 -16.13 3.31
CA GLN A 24 -26.35 -16.87 4.09
C GLN A 24 -27.66 -17.05 3.32
N CYS A 25 -27.93 -18.28 2.88
CA CYS A 25 -29.23 -18.70 2.35
C CYS A 25 -30.17 -19.05 3.52
N PRO A 26 -31.36 -18.44 3.63
CA PRO A 26 -32.28 -18.70 4.75
C PRO A 26 -33.08 -20.02 4.66
N THR A 27 -32.89 -20.88 3.64
CA THR A 27 -33.68 -22.12 3.50
C THR A 27 -32.96 -23.26 2.76
N PRO A 28 -33.24 -24.55 3.10
CA PRO A 28 -32.47 -25.72 2.65
C PRO A 28 -32.73 -26.21 1.21
N THR A 29 -33.43 -25.47 0.35
CA THR A 29 -33.80 -25.93 -1.02
C THR A 29 -33.45 -24.97 -2.15
N CYS A 30 -32.59 -23.98 -1.92
CA CYS A 30 -32.20 -23.04 -2.97
C CYS A 30 -31.03 -23.55 -3.83
N HIS A 31 -31.32 -24.11 -5.01
CA HIS A 31 -30.36 -24.11 -6.12
C HIS A 31 -30.38 -22.73 -6.79
N ILE A 32 -29.78 -21.73 -6.14
CA ILE A 32 -29.46 -20.46 -6.81
C ILE A 32 -28.04 -20.60 -7.33
N THR A 33 -27.87 -20.72 -8.64
CA THR A 33 -26.64 -20.24 -9.27
C THR A 33 -26.67 -18.73 -9.15
N CYS A 34 -26.08 -18.20 -8.07
CA CYS A 34 -25.78 -16.78 -8.02
C CYS A 34 -24.82 -16.53 -9.18
N PRO A 35 -25.12 -15.65 -10.16
CA PRO A 35 -24.09 -15.11 -11.01
C PRO A 35 -23.20 -14.29 -10.09
N GLY A 36 -22.25 -14.97 -9.43
CA GLY A 36 -21.31 -14.33 -8.53
C GLY A 36 -20.53 -13.34 -9.37
N LYS A 37 -20.82 -12.04 -9.23
CA LYS A 37 -19.86 -11.02 -9.65
C LYS A 37 -18.55 -11.42 -9.00
N SER A 38 -17.56 -11.80 -9.82
CA SER A 38 -16.25 -12.12 -9.28
C SER A 38 -15.76 -10.84 -8.60
N LYS A 39 -15.64 -10.83 -7.27
CA LYS A 39 -15.12 -9.66 -6.57
C LYS A 39 -13.74 -9.36 -7.14
N THR A 40 -13.56 -8.16 -7.68
CA THR A 40 -12.25 -7.72 -8.16
C THR A 40 -11.29 -7.72 -6.98
N LYS A 41 -10.21 -8.48 -7.10
CA LYS A 41 -9.17 -8.58 -6.07
C LYS A 41 -7.96 -7.79 -6.54
N VAL A 42 -7.65 -6.71 -5.85
CA VAL A 42 -6.47 -5.89 -6.12
C VAL A 42 -5.69 -5.75 -4.83
N ALA A 43 -4.43 -6.17 -4.86
CA ALA A 43 -3.51 -6.01 -3.75
C ALA A 43 -2.08 -6.09 -4.27
N PHE A 44 -1.20 -5.24 -3.76
CA PHE A 44 0.22 -5.32 -4.05
C PHE A 44 1.07 -5.08 -2.81
N SER A 45 2.28 -5.62 -2.86
CA SER A 45 3.32 -5.38 -1.87
C SER A 45 4.66 -5.37 -2.58
N ALA A 46 5.30 -4.20 -2.60
CA ALA A 46 6.55 -3.93 -3.30
C ALA A 46 7.63 -3.50 -2.31
N MET A 47 8.84 -4.04 -2.49
CA MET A 47 9.97 -3.92 -1.60
C MET A 47 11.17 -3.33 -2.32
N CYS A 48 11.79 -2.33 -1.70
CA CYS A 48 13.09 -1.84 -2.16
C CYS A 48 14.18 -2.71 -1.55
N THR A 49 15.11 -3.18 -2.36
CA THR A 49 16.26 -4.01 -1.92
C THR A 49 17.58 -3.29 -2.09
N THR A 50 17.54 -2.00 -2.43
CA THR A 50 18.72 -1.16 -2.60
C THR A 50 18.56 0.16 -1.86
N ASN A 51 19.68 0.76 -1.48
CA ASN A 51 19.68 2.11 -0.96
C ASN A 51 19.33 3.11 -2.07
N LEU A 52 18.56 4.13 -1.73
CA LEU A 52 18.30 5.26 -2.61
C LEU A 52 18.84 6.53 -1.96
N ILE A 53 19.96 7.02 -2.50
CA ILE A 53 20.56 8.30 -2.12
C ILE A 53 20.32 9.27 -3.27
N ASN A 54 19.46 10.26 -3.04
CA ASN A 54 19.17 11.26 -4.05
C ASN A 54 20.24 12.36 -4.06
N GLY A 55 20.57 12.82 -5.26
CA GLY A 55 21.27 14.09 -5.46
C GLY A 55 20.32 15.28 -5.34
N ASN A 56 20.57 16.31 -6.13
CA ASN A 56 19.94 17.63 -5.99
C ASN A 56 18.47 17.66 -6.47
N ALA A 57 17.94 16.55 -6.97
CA ALA A 57 16.60 16.42 -7.52
C ALA A 57 15.80 15.36 -6.74
N ALA A 58 14.47 15.53 -6.73
CA ALA A 58 13.56 14.50 -6.26
C ALA A 58 13.59 13.30 -7.22
N ALA A 59 13.39 12.10 -6.70
CA ALA A 59 13.37 10.88 -7.50
C ALA A 59 12.29 9.93 -7.00
N ASP A 60 11.61 9.27 -7.92
CA ASP A 60 10.63 8.23 -7.61
C ASP A 60 11.36 7.01 -7.04
N LEU A 61 10.78 6.36 -6.03
CA LEU A 61 11.32 5.12 -5.49
C LEU A 61 11.08 3.98 -6.48
N THR A 62 12.11 3.16 -6.68
CA THR A 62 12.03 1.93 -7.47
C THR A 62 12.06 0.71 -6.56
N PHE A 63 11.26 -0.31 -6.86
CA PHE A 63 11.10 -1.51 -6.05
C PHE A 63 11.55 -2.73 -6.85
N GLN A 64 12.64 -3.36 -6.42
CA GLN A 64 13.26 -4.47 -7.14
C GLN A 64 12.57 -5.82 -6.87
N LYS A 65 11.75 -5.89 -5.81
CA LYS A 65 11.09 -7.12 -5.40
C LYS A 65 9.60 -6.88 -5.13
N THR A 66 8.75 -7.58 -5.88
CA THR A 66 7.30 -7.57 -5.67
C THR A 66 6.86 -8.88 -5.03
N LEU A 67 6.29 -8.83 -3.84
CA LEU A 67 5.81 -10.01 -3.10
C LEU A 67 4.41 -10.43 -3.56
N THR A 68 3.56 -9.46 -3.89
CA THR A 68 2.18 -9.69 -4.34
C THR A 68 1.82 -8.63 -5.36
N ASN A 69 1.08 -9.01 -6.40
CA ASN A 69 0.55 -8.09 -7.41
C ASN A 69 -0.78 -8.63 -7.99
N LEU A 70 -1.74 -8.87 -7.10
CA LEU A 70 -3.09 -9.28 -7.49
C LEU A 70 -3.80 -8.11 -8.20
N GLY A 71 -4.51 -8.41 -9.28
CA GLY A 71 -5.12 -7.40 -10.14
C GLY A 71 -4.12 -6.67 -11.04
N ARG A 72 -2.80 -6.97 -10.93
CA ARG A 72 -1.72 -6.42 -11.78
C ARG A 72 -1.72 -4.89 -11.85
N GLY A 73 -2.04 -4.23 -10.74
CA GLY A 73 -2.05 -2.77 -10.66
C GLY A 73 -0.66 -2.17 -10.45
N PHE A 74 0.26 -2.88 -9.79
CA PHE A 74 1.63 -2.40 -9.62
C PHE A 74 2.45 -2.65 -10.90
N ASP A 75 3.13 -1.63 -11.41
CA ASP A 75 4.03 -1.75 -12.55
C ASP A 75 5.33 -2.47 -12.15
N ASP A 76 6.20 -2.75 -13.13
CA ASP A 76 7.43 -3.51 -12.88
C ASP A 76 8.50 -2.71 -12.13
N VAL A 77 8.27 -1.42 -11.83
CA VAL A 77 9.34 -0.49 -11.43
C VAL A 77 9.03 0.31 -10.16
N SER A 78 7.95 1.09 -10.13
CA SER A 78 7.76 2.17 -9.15
C SER A 78 6.33 2.46 -8.71
N SER A 79 5.33 2.17 -9.54
CA SER A 79 4.03 2.83 -9.42
C SER A 79 2.86 1.86 -9.46
N PHE A 80 1.85 2.15 -8.66
CA PHE A 80 0.55 1.52 -8.75
C PHE A 80 -0.34 2.30 -9.73
N HIS A 81 -1.04 1.58 -10.60
CA HIS A 81 -2.07 2.07 -11.50
C HIS A 81 -3.38 1.37 -11.15
N ALA A 82 -4.42 2.15 -10.83
CA ALA A 82 -5.71 1.59 -10.43
C ALA A 82 -6.32 0.76 -11.58
N PRO A 83 -6.54 -0.56 -11.42
CA PRO A 83 -7.08 -1.40 -12.49
C PRO A 83 -8.59 -1.21 -12.69
N VAL A 84 -9.29 -0.71 -11.66
CA VAL A 84 -10.73 -0.42 -11.63
C VAL A 84 -10.98 0.88 -10.88
N ASP A 85 -12.18 1.43 -11.00
CA ASP A 85 -12.64 2.54 -10.17
C ASP A 85 -12.91 2.00 -8.75
N GLY A 86 -12.48 2.73 -7.73
CA GLY A 86 -12.73 2.28 -6.36
C GLY A 86 -11.97 3.02 -5.28
N THR A 87 -12.17 2.55 -4.06
CA THR A 87 -11.51 3.06 -2.86
C THR A 87 -10.39 2.12 -2.44
N TYR A 88 -9.17 2.65 -2.32
CA TYR A 88 -7.95 1.91 -2.06
C TYR A 88 -7.30 2.37 -0.75
N PHE A 89 -6.72 1.42 -0.02
CA PHE A 89 -5.83 1.69 1.10
C PHE A 89 -4.38 1.58 0.64
N PHE A 90 -3.55 2.55 1.00
CA PHE A 90 -2.11 2.53 0.78
C PHE A 90 -1.37 2.74 2.09
N THR A 91 -0.27 2.02 2.27
CA THR A 91 0.67 2.22 3.38
C THR A 91 2.09 2.02 2.89
N PHE A 92 3.01 2.79 3.46
CA PHE A 92 4.42 2.68 3.15
C PHE A 92 5.27 2.87 4.39
N ALA A 93 6.43 2.23 4.36
CA ALA A 93 7.46 2.35 5.37
C ALA A 93 8.76 2.82 4.70
N ILE A 94 9.48 3.70 5.39
CA ILE A 94 10.81 4.14 5.00
C ILE A 94 11.76 3.96 6.17
N HIS A 95 13.04 3.81 5.85
CA HIS A 95 14.11 3.80 6.82
C HIS A 95 15.20 4.75 6.34
N SER A 96 15.46 5.77 7.16
CA SER A 96 16.45 6.80 6.87
C SER A 96 17.86 6.25 7.00
N GLY A 97 18.81 6.81 6.25
CA GLY A 97 20.23 6.48 6.38
C GLY A 97 20.99 7.53 7.18
N ASP A 98 22.18 7.86 6.67
CA ASP A 98 23.05 8.93 7.20
C ASP A 98 22.52 10.34 6.88
N ARG A 99 21.43 10.44 6.11
CA ARG A 99 20.73 11.69 5.79
C ARG A 99 19.26 11.56 6.14
N ASN A 100 18.61 12.70 6.31
CA ASN A 100 17.16 12.74 6.46
C ASN A 100 16.49 12.09 5.25
N ALA A 101 15.49 11.26 5.50
CA ALA A 101 14.59 10.75 4.49
C ALA A 101 13.26 11.49 4.59
N ARG A 102 12.77 12.01 3.47
CA ARG A 102 11.37 12.41 3.33
C ARG A 102 10.86 11.79 2.04
N VAL A 103 9.80 11.00 2.17
CA VAL A 103 9.18 10.31 1.04
C VAL A 103 7.72 10.70 0.99
N TYR A 104 7.33 11.22 -0.17
CA TYR A 104 6.00 11.70 -0.47
C TYR A 104 5.18 10.58 -1.11
N LEU A 105 3.94 10.39 -0.65
CA LEU A 105 2.92 9.69 -1.41
C LEU A 105 2.34 10.67 -2.43
N ARG A 106 2.39 10.29 -3.70
CA ARG A 106 1.95 11.09 -4.84
C ARG A 106 0.83 10.40 -5.59
N THR A 107 -0.05 11.21 -6.16
CA THR A 107 -0.98 10.79 -7.21
C THR A 107 -0.89 11.72 -8.41
N ASN A 108 -1.62 11.39 -9.48
CA ASN A 108 -1.83 12.32 -10.60
C ASN A 108 -2.37 13.69 -10.17
N ALA A 109 -3.10 13.77 -9.05
CA ALA A 109 -3.63 15.01 -8.49
C ALA A 109 -2.62 15.79 -7.63
N GLY A 110 -1.46 15.20 -7.31
CA GLY A 110 -0.37 15.86 -6.60
C GLY A 110 0.06 15.18 -5.30
N TYR A 111 0.43 16.00 -4.31
CA TYR A 111 0.88 15.54 -2.99
C TYR A 111 -0.30 15.04 -2.15
N VAL A 112 -0.15 13.87 -1.50
CA VAL A 112 -1.13 13.33 -0.55
C VAL A 112 -0.64 13.49 0.89
N ASN A 113 0.47 12.82 1.22
CA ASN A 113 1.09 12.86 2.55
C ASN A 113 2.59 12.48 2.44
N GLU A 114 3.27 12.37 3.58
CA GLU A 114 4.68 12.00 3.62
C GLU A 114 5.06 11.21 4.89
N ALA A 115 6.14 10.45 4.81
CA ALA A 115 6.87 9.97 5.97
C ALA A 115 8.23 10.69 6.04
N PHE A 116 8.64 11.05 7.25
CA PHE A 116 9.91 11.73 7.52
C PHE A 116 10.71 10.99 8.59
N GLY A 117 11.94 10.61 8.26
CA GLY A 117 12.94 10.09 9.20
C GLY A 117 14.16 11.00 9.25
N SER A 118 14.58 11.40 10.44
CA SER A 118 15.87 12.09 10.64
C SER A 118 17.03 11.13 10.38
N ALA A 119 18.18 11.67 10.00
CA ALA A 119 19.42 10.89 9.91
C ALA A 119 19.66 10.09 11.20
N GLY A 120 20.15 8.85 11.04
CA GLY A 120 20.41 7.94 12.16
C GLY A 120 19.53 6.69 12.18
N TYR A 121 19.13 6.16 11.03
CA TYR A 121 18.45 4.85 10.93
C TYR A 121 17.08 4.83 11.62
N HIS A 122 16.28 5.87 11.38
CA HIS A 122 14.90 5.95 11.87
C HIS A 122 13.94 5.34 10.86
N THR A 123 13.02 4.51 11.35
CA THR A 123 11.87 4.00 10.60
C THR A 123 10.70 4.96 10.72
N SER A 124 10.01 5.21 9.62
CA SER A 124 8.81 6.05 9.60
C SER A 124 7.80 5.49 8.62
N THR A 125 6.52 5.59 8.97
CA THR A 125 5.41 5.04 8.19
C THR A 125 4.33 6.08 8.00
N ASN A 126 3.60 6.00 6.88
CA ASN A 126 2.35 6.73 6.71
C ASN A 126 1.39 5.93 5.82
N GLN A 127 0.14 6.36 5.76
CA GLN A 127 -0.93 5.66 5.06
C GLN A 127 -2.02 6.63 4.59
N ALA A 128 -2.76 6.24 3.57
CA ALA A 128 -3.88 7.00 3.04
C ALA A 128 -4.96 6.06 2.50
N ILE A 129 -6.23 6.51 2.60
CA ILE A 129 -7.34 5.93 1.87
C ILE A 129 -7.67 6.89 0.73
N LEU A 130 -7.64 6.41 -0.50
CA LEU A 130 -7.81 7.21 -1.71
C LEU A 130 -8.91 6.59 -2.57
N ARG A 131 -9.84 7.43 -3.04
CA ARG A 131 -10.71 7.07 -4.16
C ARG A 131 -9.96 7.35 -5.46
N LEU A 132 -9.86 6.34 -6.32
CA LEU A 132 -9.11 6.40 -7.57
C LEU A 132 -10.01 6.01 -8.74
N GLN A 133 -9.79 6.64 -9.88
CA GLN A 133 -10.33 6.20 -11.16
C GLN A 133 -9.37 5.23 -11.81
N LYS A 134 -9.89 4.32 -12.63
CA LYS A 134 -9.09 3.38 -13.42
C LYS A 134 -8.02 4.14 -14.22
N GLY A 135 -6.77 3.71 -14.05
CA GLY A 135 -5.60 4.32 -14.66
C GLY A 135 -4.94 5.38 -13.79
N ASP A 136 -5.52 5.80 -12.67
CA ASP A 136 -4.85 6.72 -11.76
C ASP A 136 -3.57 6.12 -11.21
N ARG A 137 -2.50 6.92 -11.24
CA ARG A 137 -1.17 6.55 -10.78
C ARG A 137 -0.98 6.97 -9.33
N VAL A 138 -0.41 6.07 -8.53
CA VAL A 138 0.03 6.32 -7.15
C VAL A 138 1.46 5.82 -7.00
N TRP A 139 2.35 6.65 -6.46
CA TRP A 139 3.77 6.31 -6.31
C TRP A 139 4.41 7.01 -5.12
N LEU A 140 5.61 6.56 -4.76
CA LEU A 140 6.44 7.19 -3.73
C LEU A 140 7.57 7.99 -4.37
N GLN A 141 7.83 9.18 -3.84
CA GLN A 141 8.89 10.07 -4.32
C GLN A 141 9.74 10.57 -3.16
N GLN A 142 11.05 10.37 -3.24
CA GLN A 142 12.00 10.86 -2.25
C GLN A 142 12.41 12.31 -2.54
N GLN A 143 12.55 13.12 -1.49
CA GLN A 143 13.02 14.50 -1.56
C GLN A 143 14.44 14.62 -2.17
N PRO A 144 14.80 15.82 -2.68
CA PRO A 144 16.19 16.15 -2.99
C PRO A 144 17.10 15.93 -1.77
N ASN A 145 18.31 15.45 -2.02
CA ASN A 145 19.35 15.18 -1.01
C ASN A 145 18.92 14.21 0.10
N GLY A 146 17.82 13.47 -0.09
CA GLY A 146 17.34 12.45 0.85
C GLY A 146 18.09 11.12 0.75
N SER A 147 17.99 10.30 1.81
CA SER A 147 18.52 8.94 1.81
C SER A 147 17.58 7.96 2.50
N THR A 148 17.05 7.01 1.75
CA THR A 148 16.41 5.80 2.28
C THR A 148 17.34 4.61 2.11
N VAL A 149 17.42 3.77 3.13
CA VAL A 149 18.29 2.58 3.13
C VAL A 149 17.48 1.29 3.20
N SER A 150 17.88 0.30 2.41
CA SER A 150 17.27 -1.02 2.33
C SER A 150 18.24 -1.97 1.61
N ALA A 151 18.22 -3.25 1.96
CA ALA A 151 19.05 -4.28 1.35
C ALA A 151 18.23 -5.54 1.04
N ALA A 152 18.74 -6.41 0.16
CA ALA A 152 18.07 -7.68 -0.17
C ALA A 152 17.83 -8.58 1.06
N GLU A 153 18.78 -8.61 2.00
CA GLU A 153 18.72 -9.36 3.26
C GLU A 153 17.98 -8.58 4.37
N HIS A 154 17.84 -7.26 4.22
CA HIS A 154 17.30 -6.34 5.23
C HIS A 154 16.37 -5.31 4.57
N ILE A 155 15.14 -5.75 4.28
CA ILE A 155 14.13 -4.92 3.62
C ILE A 155 13.53 -3.97 4.64
N HIS A 156 13.77 -2.68 4.47
CA HIS A 156 13.26 -1.63 5.37
C HIS A 156 12.31 -0.64 4.69
N VAL A 157 12.32 -0.60 3.36
CA VAL A 157 11.46 0.28 2.56
C VAL A 157 10.42 -0.57 1.83
N SER A 158 9.14 -0.29 2.08
CA SER A 158 8.03 -1.03 1.49
C SER A 158 6.91 -0.09 1.05
N PHE A 159 6.22 -0.47 -0.02
CA PHE A 159 5.01 0.18 -0.49
C PHE A 159 3.94 -0.87 -0.75
N ASN A 160 2.79 -0.69 -0.11
CA ASN A 160 1.72 -1.69 -0.07
C ASN A 160 0.38 -1.01 -0.31
N GLY A 161 -0.55 -1.72 -0.92
CA GLY A 161 -1.92 -1.25 -1.03
C GLY A 161 -2.87 -2.30 -1.56
N PHE A 162 -4.16 -2.07 -1.34
CA PHE A 162 -5.22 -2.96 -1.79
C PHE A 162 -6.55 -2.23 -1.97
N LEU A 163 -7.44 -2.82 -2.78
CA LEU A 163 -8.80 -2.33 -3.00
C LEU A 163 -9.66 -2.68 -1.78
N LEU A 164 -10.30 -1.66 -1.19
CA LEU A 164 -11.33 -1.83 -0.17
C LEU A 164 -12.66 -2.17 -0.82
N TYR A 165 -13.12 -1.30 -1.73
CA TYR A 165 -14.40 -1.42 -2.42
C TYR A 165 -14.28 -0.91 -3.85
N GLU A 166 -14.77 -1.70 -4.81
CA GLU A 166 -14.96 -1.29 -6.20
C GLU A 166 -16.19 -0.36 -6.29
N ASP A 167 -16.11 0.68 -7.13
CA ASP A 167 -17.21 1.63 -7.36
C ASP A 167 -18.33 1.08 -8.27
#